data_AF-A0A1F4DW43-F1
#
_entry.id   AF-A0A1F4DW43-F1
#
_cell.length_a   1.000
_cell.length_b   1.000
_cell.length_c   1.000
_cell.angle_alpha   90.00
_cell.angle_beta   90.00
_cell.angle_gamma   90.00
#
_symmetry.space_group_name_H-M   'P 1'
#
loop_
_entity.id
_entity.type
_entity.pdbx_description
1 polymer ?
#
loop_
_entity_poly.entity_id
_entity_poly.type
_entity_poly.pdbx_seq_one_letter_code
_entity_poly.pdbx_strand_id
1 'polypeptide(L)'
;MHSANPKAHAFGRSELNVLLGTICESGKFSELANPGDRVNVNVVRSRISGSNPTVDAMISVKHTLYAFVLCNDDRAAEILAFSRIVSTSQLS
;
A
#
# COMPACT_ATOMS: atom_id res chain seq x y z
N MET A 1 51.01 4.05 14.75
CA MET A 1 50.19 3.04 14.04
C MET A 1 48.75 3.17 14.52
N HIS A 2 47.82 3.21 13.57
CA HIS A 2 46.36 3.06 13.67
C HIS A 2 45.56 4.03 14.56
N SER A 3 45.16 5.15 13.93
CA SER A 3 43.94 5.89 14.27
C SER A 3 42.73 5.06 13.83
N ALA A 4 41.92 4.58 14.78
CA ALA A 4 40.64 3.97 14.49
C ALA A 4 39.62 5.11 14.32
N ASN A 5 39.25 5.41 13.07
CA ASN A 5 38.07 6.20 12.76
C ASN A 5 36.92 5.22 12.48
N PRO A 6 36.03 4.92 13.45
CA PRO A 6 34.83 4.19 13.11
C PRO A 6 33.95 5.13 12.31
N LYS A 7 33.91 4.96 10.99
CA LYS A 7 32.77 5.42 10.19
C LYS A 7 31.54 4.73 10.78
N ALA A 8 30.87 5.42 11.70
CA ALA A 8 29.53 5.08 12.10
C ALA A 8 28.70 5.15 10.82
N HIS A 9 28.36 3.97 10.27
CA HIS A 9 27.28 3.88 9.32
C HIS A 9 26.04 4.33 10.07
N ALA A 10 25.68 5.60 9.90
CA ALA A 10 24.37 6.08 10.29
C ALA A 10 23.38 5.20 9.53
N PHE A 11 22.82 4.20 10.21
CA PHE A 11 21.58 3.59 9.79
C PHE A 11 20.56 4.72 9.84
N GLY A 12 20.45 5.46 8.73
CA GLY A 12 19.41 6.46 8.57
C GLY A 12 18.11 5.76 8.91
N ARG A 13 17.40 6.27 9.93
CA ARG A 13 16.04 5.83 10.21
C ARG A 13 15.26 6.14 8.94
N SER A 14 15.02 5.12 8.11
CA SER A 14 14.05 5.24 7.03
C SER A 14 12.69 5.36 7.72
N GLU A 15 12.23 6.59 7.88
CA GLU A 15 10.89 6.85 8.39
C GLU A 15 9.88 6.29 7.38
N LEU A 16 9.14 5.26 7.80
CA LEU A 16 8.02 4.74 7.03
C LEU A 16 6.84 5.68 7.28
N ASN A 17 6.40 6.37 6.23
CA ASN A 17 5.18 7.17 6.31
C ASN A 17 3.98 6.24 6.11
N VAL A 18 3.02 6.28 7.04
CA VAL A 18 1.75 5.53 6.91
C VAL A 18 0.61 6.51 6.72
N LEU A 19 -0.13 6.35 5.63
CA LEU A 19 -1.29 7.18 5.30
C LEU A 19 -2.55 6.31 5.26
N LEU A 20 -3.58 6.75 5.97
CA LEU A 20 -4.86 6.06 6.05
C LEU A 20 -5.93 6.86 5.31
N GLY A 21 -6.87 6.17 4.67
CA GLY A 21 -8.00 6.85 4.06
C GLY A 21 -9.06 5.93 3.49
N THR A 22 -9.93 6.51 2.68
CA THR A 22 -11.00 5.80 1.99
C THR A 22 -10.99 6.17 0.52
N ILE A 23 -11.17 5.19 -0.36
CA ILE A 23 -11.34 5.41 -1.79
C ILE A 23 -12.72 4.90 -2.21
N CYS A 24 -13.63 5.83 -2.47
CA CYS A 24 -14.92 5.55 -3.11
C CYS A 24 -14.95 5.98 -4.58
N GLU A 25 -14.19 7.02 -4.93
CA GLU A 25 -14.19 7.63 -6.26
C GLU A 25 -13.13 6.99 -7.16
N SER A 26 -13.39 6.96 -8.47
CA SER A 26 -12.41 6.52 -9.47
C SER A 26 -11.32 7.55 -9.63
N GLY A 27 -10.13 7.14 -10.05
CA GLY A 27 -9.01 8.01 -10.38
C GLY A 27 -8.23 8.51 -9.17
N LYS A 28 -8.78 8.45 -7.95
CA LYS A 28 -8.10 8.87 -6.70
C LYS A 28 -6.74 8.20 -6.51
N PHE A 29 -6.60 6.93 -6.89
CA PHE A 29 -5.33 6.23 -6.77
C PHE A 29 -4.28 6.72 -7.77
N SER A 30 -4.70 7.13 -8.97
CA SER A 30 -3.79 7.68 -10.00
C SER A 30 -3.18 9.04 -9.62
N GLU A 31 -3.78 9.74 -8.65
CA GLU A 31 -3.18 10.94 -8.05
C GLU A 31 -1.97 10.61 -7.14
N LEU A 32 -1.88 9.37 -6.65
CA LEU A 32 -0.87 8.93 -5.68
C LEU A 32 0.30 8.17 -6.30
N ALA A 33 0.07 7.50 -7.42
CA ALA A 33 1.06 6.68 -8.11
C ALA A 33 0.92 6.81 -9.61
N ASN A 34 2.05 7.00 -10.31
CA ASN A 34 2.05 7.09 -11.76
C ASN A 34 2.16 5.71 -12.41
N PRO A 35 1.62 5.53 -13.63
CA PRO A 35 1.88 4.35 -14.45
C PRO A 35 3.40 4.15 -14.65
N GLY A 36 3.97 3.13 -14.02
CA GLY A 36 5.40 2.82 -14.07
C GLY A 36 6.12 2.86 -12.72
N ASP A 37 5.51 3.44 -11.68
CA ASP A 37 6.01 3.34 -10.31
C ASP A 37 6.02 1.86 -9.88
N ARG A 38 7.06 1.48 -9.12
CA ARG A 38 7.08 0.16 -8.47
C ARG A 38 6.18 0.20 -7.25
N VAL A 39 4.93 -0.17 -7.46
CA VAL A 39 3.93 -0.29 -6.40
C VAL A 39 3.68 -1.76 -6.07
N ASN A 40 3.73 -2.08 -4.77
CA ASN A 40 3.27 -3.36 -4.25
C ASN A 40 1.88 -3.14 -3.68
N VAL A 41 0.90 -3.90 -4.17
CA VAL A 41 -0.49 -3.79 -3.73
C VAL A 41 -0.92 -5.13 -3.13
N ASN A 42 -1.45 -5.07 -1.91
CA ASN A 42 -2.16 -6.17 -1.29
C ASN A 42 -3.61 -5.74 -1.08
N VAL A 43 -4.56 -6.50 -1.63
CA VAL A 43 -5.99 -6.29 -1.39
C VAL A 43 -6.51 -7.41 -0.50
N VAL A 44 -7.08 -7.03 0.63
CA VAL A 44 -7.73 -7.93 1.57
C VAL A 44 -9.23 -7.74 1.48
N ARG A 45 -9.95 -8.83 1.23
CA ARG A 45 -11.41 -8.84 1.30
C ARG A 45 -11.82 -9.58 2.57
N SER A 46 -12.62 -8.91 3.38
CA SER A 46 -13.13 -9.48 4.62
C SER A 46 -14.64 -9.45 4.60
N ARG A 47 -15.28 -10.55 4.97
CA ARG A 47 -16.72 -10.59 5.17
C ARG A 47 -16.99 -11.26 6.52
N ILE A 48 -17.62 -10.52 7.42
CA ILE A 48 -18.13 -11.07 8.67
C ILE A 48 -19.59 -11.49 8.40
N SER A 49 -20.02 -12.63 8.95
CA SER A 49 -21.39 -13.10 8.80
C SER A 49 -22.38 -12.02 9.28
N GLY A 50 -23.33 -11.64 8.42
CA GLY A 50 -24.31 -10.59 8.71
C GLY A 50 -23.83 -9.15 8.46
N SER A 51 -22.60 -8.93 7.97
CA SER A 51 -22.10 -7.60 7.61
C SER A 51 -21.95 -7.41 6.10
N ASN A 52 -21.86 -6.14 5.68
CA ASN A 52 -21.38 -5.82 4.34
C ASN A 52 -19.89 -6.22 4.22
N PRO A 53 -19.46 -6.72 3.05
CA PRO A 53 -18.05 -7.01 2.81
C PRO A 53 -17.24 -5.72 2.90
N THR A 54 -16.06 -5.79 3.50
CA THR A 54 -15.05 -4.73 3.45
C THR A 54 -13.94 -5.13 2.50
N VAL A 55 -13.44 -4.15 1.76
CA VAL A 55 -12.33 -4.33 0.83
C VAL A 55 -11.26 -3.35 1.24
N ASP A 56 -10.12 -3.85 1.69
CA ASP A 56 -9.01 -3.03 2.17
C ASP A 56 -7.84 -3.17 1.21
N ALA A 57 -7.13 -2.08 0.91
CA ALA A 57 -5.94 -2.08 0.08
C ALA A 57 -4.76 -1.50 0.84
N MET A 58 -3.68 -2.27 0.93
CA MET A 58 -2.37 -1.82 1.36
C MET A 58 -1.48 -1.62 0.14
N ILE A 59 -1.02 -0.39 -0.07
CA ILE A 59 -0.14 -0.03 -1.17
C ILE A 59 1.18 0.50 -0.65
N SER A 60 2.29 -0.11 -1.05
CA SER A 60 3.62 0.43 -0.78
C SER A 60 4.16 1.14 -2.02
N VAL A 61 4.45 2.44 -1.88
CA VAL A 61 5.08 3.27 -2.92
C VAL A 61 6.30 3.97 -2.30
N LYS A 62 7.51 3.70 -2.80
CA LYS A 62 8.76 4.26 -2.28
C LYS A 62 8.92 4.02 -0.76
N HIS A 63 8.84 5.07 0.07
CA HIS A 63 8.95 5.02 1.54
C HIS A 63 7.61 5.27 2.25
N THR A 64 6.49 5.14 1.53
CA THR A 64 5.16 5.40 2.04
C THR A 64 4.27 4.16 1.87
N LEU A 65 3.64 3.75 2.96
CA LEU A 65 2.58 2.74 2.99
C LEU A 65 1.24 3.45 3.07
N TYR A 66 0.38 3.20 2.09
CA TYR A 66 -1.01 3.63 2.10
C TYR A 66 -1.88 2.46 2.53
N ALA A 67 -2.80 2.67 3.46
CA ALA A 67 -3.84 1.71 3.79
C ALA A 67 -5.21 2.37 3.60
N PHE A 68 -5.96 1.85 2.63
CA PHE A 68 -7.26 2.39 2.24
C PHE A 68 -8.36 1.38 2.48
N VAL A 69 -9.48 1.87 3.01
CA VAL A 69 -10.77 1.16 2.88
C VAL A 69 -11.35 1.52 1.53
N LEU A 70 -11.72 0.52 0.74
CA LEU A 70 -12.33 0.67 -0.56
C LEU A 70 -13.84 0.46 -0.45
N CYS A 71 -14.60 1.35 -1.10
CA CYS A 71 -16.06 1.32 -0.97
C CYS A 71 -16.70 0.19 -1.80
N ASN A 72 -15.96 -0.40 -2.75
CA ASN A 72 -16.38 -1.54 -3.55
C ASN A 72 -15.18 -2.23 -4.23
N ASP A 73 -15.46 -3.37 -4.87
CA ASP A 73 -14.49 -4.16 -5.63
C ASP A 73 -13.97 -3.47 -6.90
N ASP A 74 -14.74 -2.56 -7.50
CA ASP A 74 -14.30 -1.83 -8.70
C ASP A 74 -13.10 -0.94 -8.38
N ARG A 75 -13.01 -0.40 -7.15
CA ARG A 75 -11.82 0.33 -6.67
C ARG A 75 -10.62 -0.58 -6.47
N ALA A 76 -10.83 -1.82 -6.01
CA ALA A 76 -9.75 -2.78 -5.91
C ALA A 76 -9.20 -3.13 -7.29
N ALA A 77 -10.08 -3.38 -8.26
CA ALA A 77 -9.68 -3.69 -9.63
C ALA A 77 -8.87 -2.55 -10.27
N GLU A 78 -9.31 -1.30 -10.07
CA GLU A 78 -8.59 -0.12 -10.53
C GLU A 78 -7.18 -0.05 -9.96
N ILE A 79 -7.01 -0.18 -8.63
CA ILE A 79 -5.71 -0.13 -7.97
C ILE A 79 -4.79 -1.28 -8.44
N LEU A 80 -5.34 -2.49 -8.58
CA LEU A 80 -4.58 -3.66 -9.03
C LEU A 80 -4.04 -3.48 -10.46
N ALA A 81 -4.72 -2.73 -11.32
CA ALA A 81 -4.25 -2.43 -12.68
C ALA A 81 -2.94 -1.62 -12.70
N PHE A 82 -2.61 -0.90 -11.64
CA PHE A 82 -1.34 -0.17 -11.50
C PHE A 82 -0.20 -1.03 -10.94
N SER A 83 -0.51 -2.21 -10.39
CA SER A 83 0.48 -3.04 -9.68
C SER A 83 1.28 -3.95 -10.63
N ARG A 84 2.56 -4.15 -10.29
CA ARG A 84 3.41 -5.18 -10.95
C ARG A 84 3.40 -6.52 -10.21
N ILE A 85 3.01 -6.51 -8.95
CA ILE A 85 2.85 -7.69 -8.10
C ILE A 85 1.47 -7.58 -7.44
N VAL A 86 0.61 -8.54 -7.77
CA VAL A 86 -0.76 -8.65 -7.26
C VAL A 86 -0.80 -9.77 -6.23
N SER A 87 -1.17 -9.45 -5.00
CA SER A 87 -1.62 -10.46 -4.03
C SER A 87 -3.03 -10.11 -3.58
N THR A 88 -3.94 -11.07 -3.73
CA THR A 88 -5.31 -10.95 -3.26
C THR A 88 -5.56 -12.02 -2.22
N SER A 89 -5.96 -11.61 -1.02
CA SER A 89 -6.36 -12.54 0.04
C SER A 89 -7.85 -12.38 0.32
N GLN A 90 -8.56 -13.51 0.43
CA GLN A 90 -9.91 -13.54 0.97
C GLN A 90 -9.86 -14.17 2.37
N LEU A 91 -10.42 -13.47 3.35
CA LEU A 91 -10.59 -13.97 4.71
C LEU A 91 -12.08 -14.31 4.90
N SER A 92 -12.34 -15.58 5.22
CA SER A 92 -13.66 -16.15 5.50
C SER A 92 -13.96 -16.24 6.99
#